data_AF-A0A4Y4X8S9-F1
#
_entry.id   AF-A0A4Y4X8S9-F1
#
_cell.length_a   1.000
_cell.length_b   1.000
_cell.length_c   1.000
_cell.angle_alpha   90.00
_cell.angle_beta   90.00
_cell.angle_gamma   90.00
#
_symmetry.space_group_name_H-M   'P 1'
#
loop_
_entity.id
_entity.type
_entity.pdbx_description
1 polymer ?
#
loop_
_entity_poly.entity_id
_entity_poly.type
_entity_poly.pdbx_seq_one_letter_code
_entity_poly.pdbx_strand_id
1 'polypeptide(L)'
;STNGFLLKKMAKGLKDAGLSRVNVSLDSLKSDRVLKISQKDALKNALEGIEESLKVGLKLKLNTVVMKSVNDDEILELLEYAKNRHI
;
A
#
# COMPACT_ATOMS: atom_id res chain seq x y z
N SER A 1 -11.36 1.88 -0.23
CA SER A 1 -10.08 1.93 -0.97
C SER A 1 -9.32 3.15 -0.49
N THR A 2 -7.98 3.11 -0.39
CA THR A 2 -7.15 4.21 0.13
C THR A 2 -5.74 4.16 -0.48
N ASN A 3 -4.99 5.26 -0.42
CA ASN A 3 -3.57 5.31 -0.78
C ASN A 3 -2.63 4.90 0.39
N GLY A 4 -3.19 4.51 1.53
CA GLY A 4 -2.44 4.02 2.69
C GLY A 4 -1.79 5.09 3.56
N PHE A 5 -1.74 6.36 3.10
CA PHE A 5 -0.96 7.42 3.75
C PHE A 5 -1.33 7.66 5.24
N LEU A 6 -2.61 7.57 5.58
CA LEU A 6 -3.11 7.77 6.95
C LEU A 6 -3.27 6.47 7.75
N LEU A 7 -3.05 5.30 7.14
CA LEU A 7 -3.38 4.02 7.78
C LEU A 7 -2.56 3.76 9.04
N LYS A 8 -1.31 4.23 9.11
CA LYS A 8 -0.50 4.09 10.34
C LYS A 8 -1.21 4.64 11.58
N LYS A 9 -1.97 5.73 11.43
CA LYS A 9 -2.72 6.36 12.53
C LYS A 9 -4.13 5.79 12.67
N MET A 10 -4.74 5.39 11.57
CA MET A 10 -6.17 5.06 11.50
C MET A 10 -6.48 3.55 11.62
N ALA A 11 -5.53 2.67 11.28
CA ALA A 11 -5.79 1.23 11.11
C ALA A 11 -6.43 0.58 12.34
N LYS A 12 -5.89 0.86 13.54
CA LYS A 12 -6.45 0.34 14.79
C LYS A 12 -7.90 0.80 15.01
N GLY A 13 -8.17 2.10 14.88
CA GLY A 13 -9.52 2.64 15.05
C GLY A 13 -10.51 2.07 14.03
N LEU A 14 -10.07 1.87 12.78
CA LEU A 14 -10.88 1.22 11.74
C LEU A 14 -11.20 -0.25 12.09
N LYS A 15 -10.20 -1.00 12.58
CA LYS A 15 -10.38 -2.39 13.01
C LYS A 15 -11.34 -2.49 14.20
N ASP A 16 -11.14 -1.65 15.21
CA ASP A 16 -11.97 -1.59 16.42
C ASP A 16 -13.43 -1.21 16.07
N ALA A 17 -13.62 -0.41 15.02
CA ALA A 17 -14.94 -0.08 14.46
C ALA A 17 -15.57 -1.20 13.60
N GLY A 18 -14.92 -2.36 13.47
CA GLY A 18 -15.44 -3.53 12.76
C GLY A 18 -14.98 -3.68 11.31
N LEU A 19 -14.05 -2.84 10.81
CA LEU A 19 -13.53 -3.02 9.47
C LEU A 19 -12.73 -4.32 9.37
N SER A 20 -13.00 -5.13 8.34
CA SER A 20 -12.37 -6.44 8.17
C SER A 20 -11.29 -6.46 7.09
N ARG A 21 -11.40 -5.60 6.06
CA ARG A 21 -10.47 -5.53 4.93
C ARG A 21 -10.29 -4.09 4.44
N VAL A 22 -9.09 -3.79 3.93
CA VAL A 22 -8.77 -2.53 3.23
C VAL A 22 -8.11 -2.81 1.88
N ASN A 23 -8.51 -2.08 0.84
CA ASN A 23 -7.80 -2.04 -0.44
C ASN A 23 -6.83 -0.85 -0.43
N VAL A 24 -5.55 -1.09 -0.68
CA VAL A 24 -4.49 -0.07 -0.70
C VAL A 24 -3.94 0.05 -2.11
N SER A 25 -3.96 1.26 -2.66
CA SER A 25 -3.26 1.56 -3.92
C SER A 25 -1.77 1.72 -3.65
N LEU A 26 -0.94 0.91 -4.32
CA LEU A 26 0.52 0.95 -4.26
C LEU A 26 1.07 0.74 -5.67
N ASP A 27 1.39 1.85 -6.35
CA ASP A 27 1.79 1.81 -7.76
C ASP A 27 3.30 1.59 -7.94
N SER A 28 4.12 1.76 -6.90
CA SER A 28 5.56 1.51 -6.95
C SER A 28 6.15 1.36 -5.55
N LEU A 29 7.26 0.62 -5.44
CA LEU A 29 8.12 0.50 -4.27
C LEU A 29 9.33 1.47 -4.33
N LYS A 30 9.39 2.34 -5.34
CA LYS A 30 10.45 3.32 -5.54
C LYS A 30 9.92 4.73 -5.28
N SER A 31 10.57 5.46 -4.36
CA SER A 31 10.09 6.77 -3.88
C SER A 31 9.98 7.82 -4.98
N ASP A 32 10.92 7.84 -5.92
CA ASP A 32 10.94 8.76 -7.06
C ASP A 32 9.73 8.54 -7.99
N ARG A 33 9.33 7.28 -8.20
CA ARG A 33 8.15 6.94 -9.01
C ARG A 33 6.86 7.24 -8.27
N VAL A 34 6.77 6.96 -6.96
CA VAL A 34 5.61 7.38 -6.17
C VAL A 34 5.45 8.89 -6.17
N LEU A 35 6.54 9.65 -6.04
CA LEU A 35 6.52 11.10 -6.16
C LEU A 35 6.05 11.54 -7.54
N LYS A 36 6.56 10.91 -8.62
CA LYS A 36 6.15 11.21 -9.99
C LYS A 36 4.67 10.93 -10.26
N ILE A 37 4.14 9.82 -9.75
CA ILE A 37 2.76 9.37 -9.96
C ILE A 37 1.77 10.18 -9.10
N SER A 38 2.06 10.31 -7.80
CA SER A 38 1.13 10.90 -6.82
C SER A 38 1.36 12.39 -6.55
N GLN A 39 2.44 12.95 -7.09
CA GLN A 39 2.92 14.33 -6.84
C GLN A 39 3.20 14.61 -5.35
N LYS A 40 3.34 13.55 -4.54
CA LYS A 40 3.64 13.63 -3.10
C LYS A 40 4.62 12.55 -2.72
N ASP A 41 5.50 12.85 -1.77
CA ASP A 41 6.34 11.83 -1.14
C ASP A 41 5.50 11.03 -0.15
N ALA A 42 4.86 9.97 -0.65
CA ALA A 42 3.84 9.20 0.09
C ALA A 42 4.25 7.75 0.36
N LEU A 43 5.34 7.27 -0.24
CA LEU A 43 5.70 5.85 -0.20
C LEU A 43 5.92 5.37 1.23
N LYS A 44 6.75 6.07 2.00
CA LYS A 44 7.05 5.70 3.39
C LYS A 44 5.77 5.58 4.22
N ASN A 45 4.89 6.58 4.13
CA ASN A 45 3.62 6.58 4.87
C ASN A 45 2.70 5.44 4.44
N ALA A 46 2.63 5.13 3.14
CA ALA A 46 1.84 4.02 2.62
C ALA A 46 2.36 2.67 3.13
N LEU A 47 3.69 2.44 3.09
CA LEU A 47 4.31 1.21 3.59
C LEU A 47 4.10 1.05 5.10
N GLU A 48 4.35 2.10 5.89
CA GLU A 48 4.08 2.08 7.34
C GLU A 48 2.59 1.84 7.64
N GLY A 49 1.71 2.34 6.79
CA GLY A 49 0.27 2.10 6.88
C GLY A 49 -0.15 0.67 6.55
N ILE A 50 0.50 0.03 5.59
CA ILE A 50 0.33 -1.39 5.26
C ILE A 50 0.76 -2.25 6.45
N GLU A 51 1.96 -2.01 7.00
CA GLU A 51 2.48 -2.76 8.14
C GLU A 51 1.58 -2.65 9.38
N GLU A 52 1.12 -1.44 9.72
CA GLU A 52 0.22 -1.27 10.87
C GLU A 52 -1.13 -1.95 10.62
N SER A 53 -1.65 -1.90 9.38
CA SER A 53 -2.90 -2.58 9.04
C SER A 53 -2.81 -4.09 9.19
N LEU A 54 -1.71 -4.70 8.75
CA LEU A 54 -1.44 -6.13 8.95
C LEU A 54 -1.32 -6.47 10.44
N LYS A 55 -0.58 -5.66 11.19
CA LYS A 55 -0.36 -5.84 12.62
C LYS A 55 -1.66 -5.81 13.43
N VAL A 56 -2.61 -4.94 13.10
CA VAL A 56 -3.93 -4.90 13.77
C VAL A 56 -4.90 -5.97 13.23
N GLY A 57 -4.48 -6.80 12.28
CA GLY A 57 -5.28 -7.89 11.73
C GLY A 57 -6.36 -7.43 10.74
N LEU A 58 -6.12 -6.33 10.02
CA LEU A 58 -6.89 -6.02 8.81
C LEU A 58 -6.38 -6.86 7.65
N LYS A 59 -7.30 -7.48 6.90
CA LYS A 59 -6.94 -8.11 5.62
C LYS A 59 -6.65 -7.01 4.61
N LEU A 60 -5.63 -7.20 3.79
CA LEU A 60 -5.30 -6.25 2.73
C LEU A 60 -5.58 -6.82 1.34
N LYS A 61 -5.71 -5.92 0.38
CA LYS A 61 -5.55 -6.17 -1.05
C LYS A 61 -4.77 -5.00 -1.61
N LEU A 62 -3.71 -5.27 -2.36
CA LEU A 62 -3.00 -4.21 -3.10
C LEU A 62 -3.60 -4.06 -4.49
N ASN A 63 -3.74 -2.80 -4.93
CA ASN A 63 -4.06 -2.45 -6.30
C ASN A 63 -2.88 -1.65 -6.88
N THR A 64 -2.51 -1.97 -8.11
CA THR A 64 -1.43 -1.29 -8.86
C THR A 64 -1.96 -1.03 -10.26
N VAL A 65 -1.86 0.22 -10.73
CA VAL A 65 -2.05 0.55 -12.14
C VAL A 65 -0.70 0.42 -12.85
N VAL A 66 -0.59 -0.54 -13.76
CA VAL A 66 0.62 -0.74 -14.55
C VAL A 66 0.67 0.28 -15.70
N MET A 67 1.78 1.01 -15.76
CA MET A 67 2.06 2.09 -16.70
C MET A 67 3.39 1.79 -17.40
N LYS A 68 3.32 1.64 -18.73
CA LYS A 68 4.48 1.34 -19.58
C LYS A 68 5.59 2.39 -19.40
N SER A 69 6.82 1.92 -19.20
CA SER A 69 8.01 2.76 -18.96
C SER A 69 7.94 3.63 -17.69
N VAL A 70 7.03 3.31 -16.76
CA VAL A 70 6.91 4.00 -15.47
C VAL A 70 7.10 3.02 -14.32
N ASN A 71 6.34 1.93 -14.28
CA ASN A 71 6.39 0.92 -13.21
C ASN A 71 6.19 -0.52 -13.72
N ASP A 72 6.20 -0.74 -15.03
CA ASP A 72 6.03 -2.05 -15.65
C ASP A 72 7.17 -3.03 -15.35
N ASP A 73 8.35 -2.52 -14.99
CA ASP A 73 9.49 -3.28 -14.48
C ASP A 73 9.34 -3.72 -13.01
N GLU A 74 8.38 -3.19 -12.25
CA GLU A 74 8.18 -3.51 -10.82
C GLU A 74 7.12 -4.59 -10.56
N ILE A 75 6.47 -5.13 -11.59
CA ILE A 75 5.35 -6.07 -11.42
C ILE A 75 5.75 -7.27 -10.54
N LEU A 76 6.95 -7.83 -10.77
CA LEU A 76 7.46 -8.96 -9.98
C LEU A 76 7.86 -8.55 -8.57
N GLU A 77 8.42 -7.34 -8.39
CA GLU A 77 8.81 -6.82 -7.08
C GLU A 77 7.58 -6.54 -6.21
N LEU A 78 6.53 -5.97 -6.78
CA LEU A 78 5.23 -5.73 -6.11
C LEU A 78 4.53 -7.05 -5.77
N LEU A 79 4.58 -8.04 -6.66
CA LEU A 79 4.04 -9.37 -6.39
C LEU A 79 4.78 -10.04 -5.22
N GLU A 80 6.11 -10.00 -5.23
CA GLU A 80 6.93 -10.59 -4.18
C GLU A 80 6.77 -9.84 -2.84
N TYR A 81 6.60 -8.51 -2.89
CA TYR A 81 6.27 -7.69 -1.72
C TYR A 81 4.96 -8.11 -1.06
N ALA A 82 3.90 -8.32 -1.85
CA ALA A 82 2.59 -8.77 -1.37
C ALA A 82 2.66 -10.20 -0.83
N LYS A 83 3.28 -11.11 -1.58
CA LYS A 83 3.44 -12.53 -1.23
C LYS A 83 4.18 -12.72 0.09
N ASN A 84 5.29 -12.01 0.29
CA ASN A 84 6.08 -12.08 1.53
C ASN A 84 5.35 -11.56 2.78
N ARG A 85 4.24 -10.84 2.59
CA ARG A 85 3.37 -10.34 3.65
C ARG A 85 2.03 -11.07 3.74
N HIS A 86 1.83 -12.11 2.93
CA HIS A 86 0.57 -12.84 2.82
C HIS A 86 -0.64 -11.93 2.52
N ILE A 87 -0.44 -10.93 1.64
CA ILE A 87 -1.49 -10.03 1.14
C ILE A 87 -2.16 -10.62 -0.10
#